data_AF-A0A2V7H456-F1
#
_entry.id   AF-A0A2V7H456-F1
#
_cell.length_a   1.000
_cell.length_b   1.000
_cell.length_c   1.000
_cell.angle_alpha   90.00
_cell.angle_beta   90.00
_cell.angle_gamma   90.00
#
_symmetry.space_group_name_H-M   'P 1'
#
loop_
_entity.id
_entity.type
_entity.pdbx_description
1 polymer ?
#
loop_
_entity_poly.entity_id
_entity_poly.type
_entity_poly.pdbx_seq_one_letter_code
_entity_poly.pdbx_strand_id
1 'polypeptide(L)' 'MNPHRSDALVFFGATGDLAFKQIFPALYAMTVRDQLLMP' A
#
# COMPACT_ATOMS: atom_id res chain seq x y z
N MET A 1 21.95 -13.93 -2.91
CA MET A 1 21.12 -13.60 -1.73
C MET A 1 19.87 -12.91 -2.26
N ASN A 2 18.70 -13.54 -2.16
CA ASN A 2 17.45 -12.89 -2.56
C ASN A 2 17.14 -11.85 -1.47
N PRO A 3 17.03 -10.54 -1.77
CA PRO A 3 16.69 -9.57 -0.74
C PRO A 3 15.36 -9.97 -0.11
N HIS A 4 15.31 -10.00 1.22
CA HIS A 4 14.06 -10.25 1.94
C HIS A 4 13.04 -9.21 1.49
N ARG A 5 11.95 -9.65 0.86
CA ARG A 5 10.85 -8.77 0.50
C ARG A 5 10.16 -8.32 1.78
N SER A 6 9.74 -7.07 1.81
CA SER A 6 8.85 -6.57 2.84
C SER A 6 7.55 -7.38 2.82
N ASP A 7 7.11 -7.79 4.00
CA ASP A 7 5.89 -8.56 4.27
C ASP A 7 4.81 -7.71 4.97
N ALA A 8 5.13 -6.45 5.29
CA ALA A 8 4.21 -5.50 5.89
C ALA A 8 4.38 -4.08 5.31
N LEU A 9 3.27 -3.34 5.27
CA LEU A 9 3.22 -1.91 5.00
C LEU A 9 2.57 -1.18 6.19
N VAL A 10 3.32 -0.30 6.84
CA VAL A 10 2.80 0.53 7.93
C VAL A 10 2.65 1.97 7.42
N PHE A 11 1.44 2.51 7.54
CA PHE A 11 1.15 3.85 7.09
C PHE A 11 0.81 4.79 8.25
N PHE A 12 1.70 5.74 8.52
CA PHE A 12 1.52 6.78 9.53
C PHE A 12 0.77 7.98 8.96
N GLY A 13 -0.16 8.53 9.73
CA GLY A 13 -1.01 9.63 9.25
C GLY A 13 -2.13 9.15 8.31
N ALA A 14 -2.63 7.93 8.50
CA ALA A 14 -3.69 7.32 7.69
C ALA A 14 -4.99 8.14 7.62
N THR A 15 -5.20 9.09 8.52
CA THR A 15 -6.35 10.00 8.53
C THR A 15 -6.11 11.33 7.83
N GLY A 16 -4.92 11.55 7.26
CA GLY A 16 -4.54 12.80 6.60
C GLY A 16 -5.17 12.97 5.21
N ASP A 17 -5.15 14.20 4.69
CA ASP A 17 -5.72 14.52 3.39
C ASP A 17 -5.02 13.78 2.22
N LEU A 18 -3.71 13.61 2.33
CA LEU A 18 -2.92 12.84 1.35
C LEU A 18 -3.29 11.35 1.36
N ALA A 19 -3.55 10.79 2.54
CA ALA A 19 -3.99 9.41 2.70
C ALA A 19 -5.26 9.15 1.89
N PHE A 20 -6.25 10.02 2.09
CA PHE A 20 -7.55 9.94 1.46
C PHE A 20 -7.51 10.22 -0.04
N LYS A 21 -6.81 11.29 -0.46
CA LYS A 21 -6.84 11.75 -1.85
C LYS A 21 -5.98 10.93 -2.79
N GLN A 22 -4.91 10.31 -2.32
CA GLN A 22 -3.92 9.68 -3.20
C GLN A 22 -3.56 8.26 -2.79
N ILE A 23 -3.27 8.01 -1.51
CA ILE A 23 -2.69 6.74 -1.08
C ILE A 23 -3.72 5.62 -1.10
N PHE A 24 -4.91 5.80 -0.51
CA PHE A 24 -5.94 4.76 -0.56
C PHE A 24 -6.46 4.50 -1.99
N PRO A 25 -6.70 5.52 -2.84
CA PRO A 25 -7.03 5.27 -4.25
C PRO A 25 -5.95 4.45 -4.99
N ALA A 26 -4.67 4.73 -4.76
CA ALA A 26 -3.57 3.98 -5.37
C ALA A 26 -3.52 2.53 -4.86
N LEU A 27 -3.62 2.33 -3.55
CA LEU A 27 -3.67 0.99 -2.94
C LEU A 27 -4.86 0.18 -3.46
N TYR A 28 -6.05 0.79 -3.53
CA TYR A 28 -7.23 0.16 -4.10
C TYR A 28 -7.00 -0.25 -5.57
N ALA A 29 -6.46 0.65 -6.39
CA ALA A 29 -6.14 0.34 -7.79
C ALA A 29 -5.12 -0.80 -7.92
N MET A 30 -4.14 -0.89 -7.03
CA MET A 30 -3.18 -2.00 -6.98
C MET A 30 -3.85 -3.31 -6.57
N THR A 31 -4.75 -3.29 -5.58
CA THR A 31 -5.54 -4.45 -5.18
C THR A 31 -6.41 -4.97 -6.32
N VAL A 32 -7.11 -4.08 -7.03
CA VAL A 32 -7.96 -4.45 -8.18
C VAL A 32 -7.16 -5.09 -9.32
N ARG A 33 -5.88 -4.73 -9.46
CA ARG A 33 -4.97 -5.26 -10.49
C ARG A 33 -4.18 -6.49 -10.03
N ASP A 34 -4.43 -7.00 -8.82
CA ASP A 34 -3.68 -8.11 -8.22
C ASP A 34 -2.17 -7.82 -8.08
N GLN A 35 -1.81 -6.54 -7.87
CA GLN A 35 -0.43 -6.06 -7.73
C GLN A 35 -0.03 -5.78 -6.29
N LEU A 36 -0.99 -5.82 -5.34
CA LEU A 36 -0.72 -5.70 -3.92
C LEU A 36 -0.54 -7.11 -3.32
N LEU A 37 0.70 -7.60 -3.34
CA LEU A 37 1.05 -9.00 -3.11
C LEU A 37 1.44 -9.34 -1.65
N MET A 38 1.20 -8.42 -0.72
CA MET A 38 1.47 -8.63 0.71
C MET A 38 0.15 -8.90 1.44
N PRO A 39 0.15 -9.78 2.46
CA PRO A 39 -1.03 -10.03 3.30
C PRO A 39 -1.47 -8.80 4.11
#